data_AF-A0A9E1XTG3-F1
#
_entry.id   AF-A0A9E1XTG3-F1
#
_cell.length_a   1.000
_cell.length_b   1.000
_cell.length_c   1.000
_cell.angle_alpha   90.00
_cell.angle_beta   90.00
_cell.angle_gamma   90.00
#
_symmetry.space_group_name_H-M   'P 1'
#
loop_
_entity.id
_entity.type
_entity.pdbx_description
1 polymer ?
#
loop_
_entity_poly.entity_id
_entity_poly.type
_entity_poly.pdbx_seq_one_letter_code
_entity_poly.pdbx_strand_id
1 'polypeptide(L)'
;MSTSINLKDGAAQYIEHLEAVGKKPSTVGTARRTMDLFVGHLGEGKEVAKILPVHVAGFFKSEAATTLNEKPRAKASILQIRRIVRSALVFWHEQGLLDNVPLPKTEKKFLEPRKDGKARAEANVQSADAQPEATTNTKQEVQE
;
A
#
# COMPACT_ATOMS: atom_id res chain seq x y z
N MET A 1 21.38 21.58 -0.09
CA MET A 1 21.68 20.96 -1.40
C MET A 1 20.50 20.08 -1.74
N SER A 2 19.71 20.43 -2.76
CA SER A 2 18.52 19.66 -3.13
C SER A 2 18.95 18.42 -3.90
N THR A 3 19.13 17.30 -3.20
CA THR A 3 19.41 16.00 -3.80
C THR A 3 18.20 15.58 -4.65
N SER A 4 18.21 15.96 -5.92
CA SER A 4 17.11 15.64 -6.83
C SER A 4 17.33 14.26 -7.41
N ILE A 5 16.51 13.29 -6.99
CA ILE A 5 16.51 11.94 -7.53
C ILE A 5 15.38 11.76 -8.54
N ASN A 6 15.56 10.85 -9.49
CA ASN A 6 14.49 10.46 -10.40
C ASN A 6 13.45 9.58 -9.68
N LEU A 7 12.27 9.46 -10.29
CA LEU A 7 11.13 8.76 -9.71
C LEU A 7 11.38 7.27 -9.56
N LYS A 8 12.18 6.67 -10.45
CA LYS A 8 12.55 5.26 -10.40
C LYS A 8 13.43 4.95 -9.18
N ASP A 9 14.45 5.75 -8.95
CA ASP A 9 15.34 5.64 -7.80
C ASP A 9 14.60 5.97 -6.50
N GLY A 10 13.73 6.99 -6.52
CA GLY A 10 12.87 7.32 -5.37
C GLY A 10 11.91 6.19 -5.02
N ALA A 11 11.34 5.51 -6.02
CA ALA A 11 10.52 4.32 -5.83
C ALA A 11 11.34 3.17 -5.23
N ALA A 12 12.55 2.92 -5.73
CA ALA A 12 13.45 1.90 -5.19
C ALA A 12 13.79 2.15 -3.71
N GLN A 13 14.16 3.40 -3.36
CA GLN A 13 14.45 3.79 -1.97
C GLN A 13 13.24 3.58 -1.04
N TYR A 14 12.02 3.89 -1.50
CA TYR A 14 10.82 3.65 -0.71
C TYR A 14 10.60 2.16 -0.46
N ILE A 15 10.87 1.30 -1.45
CA ILE A 15 10.76 -0.16 -1.29
C ILE A 15 11.81 -0.69 -0.32
N GLU A 16 13.06 -0.25 -0.44
CA GLU A 16 14.15 -0.61 0.48
C GLU A 16 13.81 -0.17 1.92
N HIS A 17 13.22 1.02 2.08
CA HIS A 17 12.72 1.48 3.38
C HIS A 17 11.65 0.55 3.95
N LEU A 18 10.68 0.09 3.15
CA LEU A 18 9.65 -0.85 3.61
C LEU A 18 10.24 -2.21 4.03
N GLU A 19 11.29 -2.66 3.34
CA GLU A 19 12.04 -3.86 3.68
C GLU A 19 12.83 -3.66 4.99
N ALA A 20 13.50 -2.52 5.15
CA ALA A 20 14.24 -2.15 6.36
C ALA A 20 13.34 -2.00 7.60
N VAL A 21 12.12 -1.49 7.42
CA VAL A 21 11.09 -1.40 8.48
C VAL A 21 10.51 -2.78 8.83
N GLY A 22 10.87 -3.84 8.11
CA GLY A 22 10.42 -5.21 8.38
C GLY A 22 8.98 -5.47 7.97
N LYS A 23 8.46 -4.78 6.94
CA LYS A 23 7.12 -5.09 6.42
C LYS A 23 7.09 -6.47 5.77
N LYS A 24 5.93 -7.13 5.87
CA LYS A 24 5.71 -8.44 5.24
C LYS A 24 6.06 -8.41 3.75
N PRO A 25 6.70 -9.45 3.19
CA PRO A 25 7.12 -9.49 1.79
C PRO A 25 5.95 -9.35 0.81
N SER A 26 4.76 -9.82 1.18
CA SER A 26 3.53 -9.62 0.40
C SER A 26 3.10 -8.14 0.31
N THR A 27 3.31 -7.38 1.40
CA THR A 27 3.07 -5.93 1.42
C THR A 27 4.09 -5.20 0.56
N VAL A 28 5.38 -5.55 0.68
CA VAL A 28 6.47 -5.00 -0.13
C VAL A 28 6.23 -5.26 -1.62
N GLY A 29 5.86 -6.49 -1.98
CA GLY A 29 5.54 -6.84 -3.37
C GLY A 29 4.35 -6.07 -3.93
N THR A 30 3.34 -5.77 -3.10
CA THR A 30 2.22 -4.92 -3.51
C THR A 30 2.63 -3.46 -3.65
N ALA A 31 3.49 -2.97 -2.75
CA ALA A 31 4.05 -1.63 -2.84
C ALA A 31 4.89 -1.46 -4.11
N ARG A 32 5.76 -2.43 -4.43
CA ARG A 32 6.60 -2.44 -5.64
C ARG A 32 5.74 -2.32 -6.90
N ARG A 33 4.76 -3.21 -7.08
CA ARG A 33 3.82 -3.15 -8.22
C ARG A 33 3.07 -1.81 -8.31
N THR A 34 2.73 -1.23 -7.17
CA THR A 34 2.04 0.07 -7.14
C THR A 34 2.98 1.21 -7.55
N MET A 35 4.23 1.17 -7.11
CA MET A 35 5.25 2.12 -7.55
C MET A 35 5.56 1.96 -9.03
N ASP A 36 5.62 0.75 -9.57
CA ASP A 36 5.82 0.51 -11.00
C ASP A 36 4.70 1.15 -11.85
N LEU A 37 3.44 1.02 -11.42
CA LEU A 37 2.31 1.70 -12.06
C LEU A 37 2.43 3.22 -11.99
N PHE A 38 2.85 3.74 -10.84
CA PHE A 38 3.01 5.17 -10.63
C PHE A 38 4.14 5.75 -11.49
N VAL A 39 5.30 5.07 -11.50
CA VAL A 39 6.48 5.43 -12.29
C VAL A 39 6.13 5.33 -13.78
N GLY A 40 5.45 4.27 -14.21
CA GLY A 40 5.02 4.10 -15.60
C GLY A 40 4.04 5.18 -16.08
N HIS A 41 3.17 5.68 -15.20
CA HIS A 41 2.22 6.75 -15.53
C HIS A 41 2.88 8.14 -15.60
N LEU A 42 3.83 8.44 -14.70
CA LEU A 42 4.47 9.76 -14.64
C LEU A 42 5.73 9.87 -15.52
N GLY A 43 6.36 8.74 -15.84
CA GLY A 43 7.64 8.62 -16.52
C GLY A 43 8.80 8.37 -15.56
N GLU A 44 9.67 7.41 -15.91
CA GLU A 44 10.84 7.00 -15.11
C GLU A 44 11.83 8.16 -14.85
N GLY A 45 12.00 9.05 -15.84
CA GLY A 45 12.92 10.18 -15.76
C GLY A 45 12.37 11.43 -15.04
N LYS A 46 11.13 11.39 -14.53
CA LYS A 46 10.59 12.54 -13.78
C LYS A 46 11.30 12.65 -12.44
N GLU A 47 11.68 13.87 -12.05
CA GLU A 47 12.26 14.13 -10.73
C GLU A 47 11.19 14.07 -9.63
N VAL A 48 11.55 13.50 -8.47
CA VAL A 48 10.66 13.44 -7.30
C VAL A 48 10.26 14.85 -6.85
N ALA A 49 11.20 15.78 -6.82
CA ALA A 49 10.97 17.19 -6.45
C ALA A 49 9.94 17.91 -7.36
N LYS A 50 9.77 17.44 -8.60
CA LYS A 50 8.84 18.02 -9.60
C LYS A 50 7.45 17.38 -9.55
N ILE A 51 7.17 16.50 -8.60
CA ILE A 51 5.84 15.89 -8.47
C ILE A 51 4.87 16.90 -7.86
N LEU A 52 3.96 17.39 -8.70
CA LEU A 52 2.87 18.28 -8.30
C LEU A 52 1.59 17.50 -7.90
N PRO A 53 0.72 18.08 -7.06
CA PRO A 53 -0.58 17.48 -6.71
C PRO A 53 -1.44 17.11 -7.93
N VAL A 54 -1.30 17.84 -9.04
CA VAL A 54 -2.02 17.57 -10.29
C VAL A 54 -1.59 16.25 -10.93
N HIS A 55 -0.31 15.87 -10.83
CA HIS A 55 0.18 14.59 -11.35
C HIS A 55 -0.34 13.42 -10.52
N VAL A 56 -0.36 13.56 -9.20
CA VAL A 56 -0.92 12.56 -8.28
C VAL A 56 -2.44 12.40 -8.50
N ALA A 57 -3.15 13.52 -8.68
CA ALA A 57 -4.57 13.51 -9.02
C ALA A 57 -4.86 12.85 -10.37
N GLY A 58 -4.02 13.11 -11.37
CA GLY A 58 -4.07 12.47 -12.68
C GLY A 58 -3.91 10.96 -12.58
N PHE A 59 -2.89 10.51 -11.85
CA PHE A 59 -2.66 9.08 -11.61
C PHE A 59 -3.86 8.41 -10.93
N PHE A 60 -4.44 9.02 -9.89
CA PHE A 60 -5.59 8.44 -9.17
C PHE A 60 -6.88 8.32 -9.99
N LYS A 61 -6.95 9.00 -11.12
CA LYS A 61 -8.06 8.93 -12.09
C LYS A 61 -7.68 8.13 -13.34
N SER A 62 -6.42 7.76 -13.49
CA SER A 62 -5.91 7.05 -14.66
C SER A 62 -6.32 5.59 -14.65
N GLU A 63 -6.41 5.00 -15.85
CA GLU A 63 -6.68 3.58 -16.03
C GLU A 63 -5.63 2.71 -15.34
N ALA A 64 -4.38 3.18 -15.21
CA ALA A 64 -3.34 2.47 -14.48
C ALA A 64 -3.71 2.23 -13.00
N ALA A 65 -4.44 3.16 -12.38
CA ALA A 65 -4.90 3.03 -10.99
C ALA A 65 -6.31 2.44 -10.86
N THR A 66 -7.17 2.63 -11.87
CA THR A 66 -8.60 2.27 -11.79
C THR A 66 -8.99 1.00 -12.53
N THR A 67 -8.14 0.52 -13.44
CA THR A 67 -8.44 -0.60 -14.34
C THR A 67 -7.38 -1.69 -14.18
N LEU A 68 -7.78 -2.95 -14.29
CA LEU A 68 -6.89 -4.11 -14.29
C LEU A 68 -7.41 -5.11 -15.34
N ASN A 69 -6.61 -5.39 -16.38
CA ASN A 69 -7.00 -6.27 -17.49
C ASN A 69 -8.36 -5.90 -18.07
N GLU A 70 -8.51 -4.64 -18.50
CA GLU A 70 -9.74 -4.08 -19.11
C GLU A 70 -10.98 -4.07 -18.21
N LYS A 71 -10.87 -4.52 -16.97
CA LYS A 71 -11.96 -4.52 -15.98
C LYS A 71 -11.73 -3.45 -14.91
N PRO A 72 -12.81 -2.82 -14.41
CA PRO A 72 -12.70 -1.87 -13.31
C PRO A 72 -12.16 -2.59 -12.07
N ARG A 73 -11.10 -2.03 -11.48
CA ARG A 73 -10.47 -2.53 -10.27
C ARG A 73 -11.42 -2.37 -9.09
N ALA A 74 -11.41 -3.34 -8.17
CA ALA A 74 -12.21 -3.27 -6.96
C ALA A 74 -11.88 -1.99 -6.15
N LYS A 75 -12.90 -1.35 -5.56
CA LYS A 75 -12.74 -0.12 -4.76
C LYS A 75 -11.67 -0.26 -3.66
N ALA A 76 -11.60 -1.42 -3.02
CA ALA A 76 -10.61 -1.72 -1.99
C ALA A 76 -9.17 -1.65 -2.54
N SER A 77 -8.95 -2.16 -3.75
CA SER A 77 -7.62 -2.16 -4.38
C SER A 77 -7.23 -0.77 -4.89
N ILE A 78 -8.17 0.02 -5.42
CA ILE A 78 -7.95 1.44 -5.73
C ILE A 78 -7.54 2.20 -4.47
N LEU A 79 -8.21 1.96 -3.34
CA LEU A 79 -7.87 2.59 -2.08
C LEU A 79 -6.49 2.17 -1.55
N GLN A 80 -6.11 0.90 -1.74
CA GLN A 80 -4.78 0.41 -1.40
C GLN A 80 -3.69 1.10 -2.22
N ILE A 81 -3.89 1.23 -3.54
CA ILE A 81 -2.98 1.97 -4.42
C ILE A 81 -2.79 3.41 -3.93
N ARG A 82 -3.90 4.11 -3.63
CA ARG A 82 -3.85 5.49 -3.11
C ARG A 82 -3.08 5.60 -1.81
N ARG A 83 -3.27 4.65 -0.88
CA ARG A 83 -2.56 4.62 0.41
C ARG A 83 -1.06 4.44 0.22
N ILE A 84 -0.65 3.51 -0.64
CA ILE A 84 0.78 3.25 -0.89
C ILE A 84 1.43 4.47 -1.53
N VAL A 85 0.81 5.07 -2.55
CA VAL A 85 1.33 6.30 -3.18
C VAL A 85 1.44 7.44 -2.17
N ARG A 86 0.44 7.60 -1.29
CA ARG A 86 0.51 8.61 -0.22
C ARG A 86 1.68 8.34 0.72
N SER A 87 1.88 7.09 1.15
CA SER A 87 2.99 6.72 2.02
C SER A 87 4.35 6.97 1.36
N ALA A 88 4.48 6.70 0.06
CA ALA A 88 5.70 7.03 -0.69
C ALA A 88 5.97 8.55 -0.74
N LEU A 89 4.93 9.36 -0.99
CA LEU A 89 5.05 10.82 -0.99
C LEU A 89 5.44 11.39 0.38
N VAL A 90 4.91 10.81 1.47
CA VAL A 90 5.29 11.19 2.83
C VAL A 90 6.75 10.82 3.11
N PHE A 91 7.16 9.61 2.72
CA PHE A 91 8.56 9.19 2.86
C PHE A 91 9.52 10.13 2.13
N TRP A 92 9.23 10.51 0.88
CA TRP A 92 10.08 11.45 0.14
C TRP A 92 10.12 12.84 0.77
N HIS A 93 9.02 13.28 1.39
CA HIS A 93 9.00 14.52 2.17
C HIS A 93 9.87 14.42 3.43
N GLU A 94 9.82 13.29 4.16
CA GLU A 94 10.68 13.06 5.33
C GLU A 94 12.17 12.99 4.98
N GLN A 95 12.51 12.53 3.77
CA GLN A 95 13.87 12.55 3.23
C GLN A 95 14.32 13.94 2.76
N GLY A 96 13.46 14.96 2.80
CA GLY A 96 13.75 16.30 2.30
C GLY A 96 13.82 16.40 0.78
N LEU A 97 13.27 15.42 0.04
CA LEU A 97 13.18 15.45 -1.43
C LEU A 97 12.01 16.31 -1.91
N LEU A 98 11.01 16.54 -1.04
CA LEU A 98 9.82 17.33 -1.29
C LEU A 98 9.69 18.39 -0.21
N ASP A 99 9.51 19.66 -0.58
CA ASP A 99 9.21 20.74 0.38
C ASP A 99 7.83 20.58 1.02
N ASN A 100 6.88 19.97 0.30
CA ASN A 100 5.52 19.73 0.75
C ASN A 100 5.00 18.43 0.14
N VAL A 101 4.18 17.68 0.89
CA VAL A 101 3.55 16.45 0.40
C VAL A 101 2.50 16.80 -0.69
N PRO A 102 2.70 16.40 -1.96
CA PRO A 102 1.85 16.83 -3.07
C PRO A 102 0.57 16.00 -3.14
N LEU A 103 -0.37 16.25 -2.22
CA LEU A 103 -1.67 15.57 -2.20
C LEU A 103 -2.78 16.44 -2.81
N PRO A 104 -3.68 15.85 -3.63
CA PRO A 104 -4.84 16.57 -4.12
C PRO A 104 -5.75 17.04 -2.97
N LYS A 105 -6.39 18.20 -3.14
CA LYS A 105 -7.26 18.83 -2.11
C LYS A 105 -8.38 17.89 -1.62
N THR A 106 -8.91 17.04 -2.50
CA THR A 106 -9.93 16.03 -2.19
C THR A 106 -9.44 14.94 -1.21
N GLU A 107 -8.12 14.76 -1.10
CA GLU A 107 -7.49 13.77 -0.21
C GLU A 107 -6.93 14.39 1.08
N LYS A 108 -6.82 15.73 1.19
CA LYS A 108 -6.39 16.41 2.42
C LYS A 108 -7.32 16.13 3.61
N LYS A 109 -8.58 15.80 3.36
CA LYS A 109 -9.56 15.36 4.38
C LYS A 109 -9.15 14.08 5.12
N PHE A 110 -8.25 13.27 4.55
CA PHE A 110 -7.73 12.05 5.20
C PHE A 110 -6.48 12.29 6.05
N LEU A 111 -5.92 13.51 6.05
CA LEU A 111 -4.83 13.93 6.94
C LEU A 111 -5.34 14.49 8.28
N GLU A 112 -6.63 14.86 8.35
CA GLU A 112 -7.20 15.29 9.63
C GLU A 112 -7.16 14.11 10.61
N PRO A 113 -6.63 14.29 11.84
CA PRO A 113 -6.80 13.29 12.87
C PRO A 113 -8.29 13.05 13.01
N ARG A 114 -8.73 11.82 12.78
CA ARG A 114 -10.13 11.43 12.93
C ARG A 114 -10.57 11.87 14.33
N LYS A 115 -11.41 12.91 14.40
CA LYS A 115 -12.03 13.36 15.66
C LYS A 115 -13.05 12.36 16.21
N ASP A 116 -13.25 11.25 15.52
CA ASP A 116 -14.05 10.12 15.98
C ASP A 116 -13.14 8.98 16.41
N GLY A 117 -12.74 9.02 17.68
CA GLY A 117 -12.19 7.88 18.37
C GLY A 117 -13.20 6.74 18.41
N LYS A 118 -12.98 5.73 17.57
CA LYS A 118 -13.30 4.35 17.93
C LYS A 118 -12.23 3.43 17.35
N ALA A 119 -11.54 2.78 18.27
CA ALA A 119 -10.44 1.86 18.03
C ALA A 119 -10.74 0.87 16.89
N ARG A 120 -9.77 0.72 15.99
CA ARG A 120 -9.52 -0.55 15.31
C ARG A 120 -8.01 -0.77 15.25
N ALA A 121 -7.42 -0.84 16.44
CA ALA A 121 -6.33 -1.77 16.65
C ALA A 121 -6.94 -3.19 16.52
N GLU A 122 -6.23 -4.05 15.79
CA GLU A 122 -6.37 -5.51 15.81
C GLU A 122 -7.67 -6.11 15.25
N ALA A 123 -7.61 -6.55 13.99
CA ALA A 123 -8.40 -7.69 13.50
C ALA A 123 -7.81 -8.20 12.17
N ASN A 124 -6.85 -9.14 12.23
CA ASN A 124 -7.01 -10.44 11.59
C ASN A 124 -5.89 -11.41 12.02
N VAL A 125 -5.93 -11.80 13.30
CA VAL A 125 -5.54 -13.13 13.76
C VAL A 125 -6.84 -13.74 14.30
N GLN A 126 -7.48 -14.60 13.52
CA GLN A 126 -8.11 -15.86 13.94
C GLN A 126 -8.96 -16.38 12.77
N SER A 127 -8.54 -17.48 12.16
CA SER A 127 -9.46 -18.50 11.71
C SER A 127 -9.09 -19.75 12.49
N ALA A 128 -9.58 -19.80 13.72
CA ALA A 128 -9.68 -21.00 14.53
C ALA A 128 -11.16 -21.14 14.85
N ASP A 129 -11.86 -21.92 14.03
CA ASP A 129 -13.15 -22.48 14.38
C ASP A 129 -12.84 -23.81 15.09
N ALA A 130 -13.04 -23.82 16.41
CA ALA A 130 -13.14 -25.01 17.23
C ALA A 130 -14.64 -25.23 17.45
N GLN A 131 -15.18 -26.45 17.31
CA GLN A 131 -15.35 -27.42 18.42
C GLN A 131 -16.34 -28.53 17.95
N PRO A 132 -16.59 -29.63 18.71
CA PRO A 132 -15.96 -30.11 19.95
C PRO A 132 -15.60 -31.62 19.97
N GLU A 133 -14.93 -31.99 21.05
CA GLU A 133 -14.49 -33.29 21.51
C GLU A 133 -15.64 -34.24 21.92
N ALA A 134 -15.41 -35.57 21.88
CA ALA A 134 -15.40 -36.43 23.07
C ALA A 134 -15.44 -37.95 22.74
N THR A 135 -14.45 -38.69 23.30
CA THR A 135 -14.50 -40.10 23.81
C THR A 135 -14.98 -41.23 22.87
N THR A 136 -14.31 -42.39 22.76
CA THR A 136 -14.06 -43.34 23.86
C THR A 136 -13.08 -44.43 23.43
N ASN A 137 -12.36 -44.94 24.43
CA ASN A 137 -11.39 -46.03 24.45
C ASN A 137 -11.96 -47.43 24.04
N THR A 138 -11.06 -48.38 23.76
CA THR A 138 -11.17 -49.84 24.06
C THR A 138 -11.69 -50.83 22.97
N LYS A 139 -10.73 -51.55 22.35
CA LYS A 139 -10.57 -53.05 22.34
C LYS A 139 -11.32 -53.94 21.33
N GLN A 140 -10.54 -54.89 20.76
CA GLN A 140 -10.90 -56.25 20.23
C GLN A 140 -11.73 -56.30 18.93
N GLU A 141 -11.69 -57.29 18.03
CA GLU A 141 -10.96 -58.55 17.76
C GLU A 141 -11.58 -59.13 16.45
N VAL A 142 -10.91 -60.08 15.79
CA VAL A 142 -11.45 -61.14 14.88
C VAL A 142 -11.74 -60.86 13.38
N GLN A 143 -10.96 -61.58 12.56
CA GLN A 143 -11.20 -62.34 11.29
C GLN A 143 -12.09 -61.78 10.17
N GLU A 144 -11.58 -61.89 8.93
CA GLU A 144 -11.95 -62.98 8.01
C GLU A 144 -10.76 -63.39 7.13
#